data_AF-A0A7K8KRQ0-F1
#
_entry.id   AF-A0A7K8KRQ0-F1
#
_cell.length_a   1.000
_cell.length_b   1.000
_cell.length_c   1.000
_cell.angle_alpha   90.00
_cell.angle_beta   90.00
_cell.angle_gamma   90.00
#
_symmetry.space_group_name_H-M   'P 1'
#
loop_
_entity.id
_entity.type
_entity.pdbx_description
1 polymer ?
#
loop_
_entity_poly.entity_id
_entity_poly.type
_entity_poly.pdbx_seq_one_letter_code
_entity_poly.pdbx_strand_id
1 'polypeptide(L)'
;MGGGGSSTRRVTFEADENENITVVKGVRLSDSVIDRMKEPSSPSGRPQSQQRTASGAVNDEELKKRIAEELALERARRESEAQKRRELGLWSLEKRRLQGDLRAASQYLKGTAGKVGRNFSAGPVARQLEEKDRELKKHDAYYKEQLARLEERVSLLSYLMKSSLFLSATDFLVLFYK
;
A
#
# COMPACT_ATOMS: atom_id res chain seq x y z
N MET A 1 -29.08 -44.15 19.01
CA MET A 1 -27.82 -44.08 19.79
C MET A 1 -26.67 -44.13 18.80
N GLY A 2 -25.78 -43.15 18.81
CA GLY A 2 -24.65 -43.06 17.88
C GLY A 2 -24.04 -41.67 17.89
N GLY A 3 -23.43 -41.29 19.01
CA GLY A 3 -22.80 -39.99 19.18
C GLY A 3 -21.55 -39.86 18.31
N GLY A 4 -21.57 -38.92 17.37
CA GLY A 4 -20.39 -38.44 16.65
C GLY A 4 -19.51 -37.62 17.60
N GLY A 5 -18.77 -38.30 18.47
CA GLY A 5 -17.80 -37.69 19.36
C GLY A 5 -16.51 -37.38 18.60
N SER A 6 -16.12 -36.11 18.52
CA SER A 6 -14.75 -35.71 18.26
C SER A 6 -13.86 -36.35 19.33
N SER A 7 -13.28 -37.50 19.02
CA SER A 7 -12.38 -38.22 19.91
C SER A 7 -11.03 -37.49 19.90
N THR A 8 -10.79 -36.68 20.93
CA THR A 8 -9.47 -36.09 21.17
C THR A 8 -8.49 -37.20 21.55
N ARG A 9 -7.98 -37.92 20.54
CA ARG A 9 -6.93 -38.93 20.72
C ARG A 9 -5.64 -38.19 21.06
N ARG A 10 -5.15 -38.39 22.28
CA ARG A 10 -3.84 -37.89 22.70
C ARG A 10 -2.76 -38.73 22.02
N VAL A 11 -1.85 -38.08 21.30
CA VAL A 11 -0.71 -38.71 20.64
C VAL A 11 0.55 -38.16 21.28
N THR A 12 1.47 -39.04 21.67
CA THR A 12 2.80 -38.67 22.16
C THR A 12 3.77 -38.68 20.98
N PHE A 13 4.56 -37.61 20.84
CA PHE A 13 5.58 -37.51 19.81
C PHE A 13 6.93 -37.93 20.40
N GLU A 14 7.69 -38.71 19.65
CA GLU A 14 9.10 -38.96 19.93
C GLU A 14 9.93 -38.00 19.08
N ALA A 15 10.86 -37.31 19.75
CA ALA A 15 11.80 -36.41 19.09
C ALA A 15 13.03 -37.20 18.64
N ASP A 16 13.61 -36.83 17.51
CA ASP A 16 14.84 -37.45 17.00
C ASP A 16 16.09 -37.01 17.80
N GLU A 17 17.27 -37.48 17.40
CA GLU A 17 18.56 -37.18 18.02
C GLU A 17 18.92 -35.68 18.01
N ASN A 18 18.21 -34.87 17.22
CA ASN A 18 18.36 -33.43 17.14
C ASN A 18 17.19 -32.69 17.81
N GLU A 19 16.42 -33.38 18.66
CA GLU A 19 15.23 -32.88 19.35
C GLU A 19 14.12 -32.37 18.40
N ASN A 20 14.14 -32.77 17.12
CA ASN A 20 13.12 -32.37 16.16
C ASN A 20 11.95 -33.36 16.15
N ILE A 21 10.74 -32.81 16.04
CA ILE A 21 9.51 -33.60 15.85
C ILE A 21 9.05 -33.43 14.39
N THR A 22 9.03 -34.53 13.65
CA THR A 22 8.49 -34.54 12.28
C THR A 22 7.04 -35.00 12.26
N VAL A 23 6.14 -34.14 11.79
CA VAL A 23 4.72 -34.48 11.62
C VAL A 23 4.38 -34.52 10.13
N VAL A 24 3.97 -35.69 9.64
CA VAL A 24 3.57 -35.86 8.23
C VAL A 24 2.06 -35.64 8.10
N LYS A 25 1.65 -34.77 7.17
CA LYS A 25 0.24 -34.50 6.90
C LYS A 25 -0.35 -35.58 5.98
N GLY A 26 -1.15 -36.46 6.54
CA GLY A 26 -1.91 -37.45 5.78
C GLY A 26 -3.23 -36.90 5.20
N VAL A 27 -3.69 -37.49 4.10
CA VAL A 27 -5.05 -37.28 3.58
C VAL A 27 -5.94 -38.40 4.10
N ARG A 28 -7.04 -38.05 4.77
CA ARG A 28 -8.00 -39.04 5.25
C ARG A 28 -8.89 -39.47 4.07
N LEU A 29 -8.98 -40.78 3.82
CA LEU A 29 -9.91 -41.33 2.85
C LEU A 29 -11.35 -41.19 3.35
N SER A 30 -12.31 -41.06 2.43
CA SER A 30 -13.73 -41.08 2.77
C SER A 30 -14.16 -42.49 3.16
N ASP A 31 -15.19 -42.60 4.00
CA ASP A 31 -15.70 -43.90 4.46
C ASP A 31 -16.08 -44.82 3.28
N SER A 32 -16.62 -44.25 2.19
CA SER A 32 -16.93 -44.98 0.94
C SER A 32 -15.71 -45.54 0.19
N VAL A 33 -14.51 -44.97 0.37
CA VAL A 33 -13.27 -45.49 -0.18
C VAL A 33 -12.68 -46.53 0.78
N ILE A 34 -12.79 -46.30 2.08
CA ILE A 34 -12.36 -47.23 3.12
C ILE A 34 -13.13 -48.55 3.01
N ASP A 35 -14.46 -48.50 2.87
CA ASP A 35 -15.30 -49.71 2.77
C ASP A 35 -14.98 -50.53 1.51
N ARG A 36 -14.76 -49.85 0.37
CA ARG A 36 -14.33 -50.50 -0.89
C ARG A 36 -12.93 -51.11 -0.82
N MET A 37 -12.03 -50.55 -0.02
CA MET A 37 -10.69 -51.11 0.20
C MET A 37 -10.70 -52.23 1.25
N LYS A 38 -11.70 -52.24 2.13
CA LYS A 38 -11.84 -53.20 3.23
C LYS A 38 -12.54 -54.50 2.81
N GLU A 39 -13.37 -54.46 1.77
CA GLU A 39 -13.97 -55.64 1.14
C GLU A 39 -13.51 -55.75 -0.31
N PRO A 40 -12.71 -56.77 -0.71
CA PRO A 40 -12.41 -57.00 -2.11
C PRO A 40 -13.67 -57.55 -2.78
N SER A 41 -14.55 -56.65 -3.22
CA SER A 41 -15.77 -57.02 -3.92
C SER A 41 -15.46 -57.32 -5.38
N SER A 42 -15.71 -58.58 -5.75
CA SER A 42 -15.77 -59.12 -7.10
C SER A 42 -16.54 -58.22 -8.07
N PRO A 43 -16.20 -58.23 -9.38
CA PRO A 43 -16.69 -57.26 -10.33
C PRO A 43 -18.13 -57.58 -10.74
N SER A 44 -19.08 -56.71 -10.39
CA SER A 44 -20.41 -56.72 -10.98
C SER A 44 -21.05 -55.35 -10.88
N GLY A 45 -21.30 -54.71 -12.03
CA GLY A 45 -22.36 -53.69 -12.12
C GLY A 45 -22.10 -52.42 -12.95
N ARG A 46 -22.00 -52.58 -14.29
CA ARG A 46 -22.45 -51.64 -15.35
C ARG A 46 -21.66 -50.33 -15.64
N PRO A 47 -21.21 -50.13 -16.90
CA PRO A 47 -20.82 -48.82 -17.43
C PRO A 47 -22.05 -48.11 -18.00
N GLN A 48 -22.30 -46.86 -17.60
CA GLN A 48 -23.25 -46.00 -18.29
C GLN A 48 -22.50 -44.81 -18.88
N SER A 49 -22.05 -45.01 -20.11
CA SER A 49 -21.69 -43.96 -21.03
C SER A 49 -22.94 -43.15 -21.40
N GLN A 50 -23.01 -41.89 -20.97
CA GLN A 50 -23.86 -40.89 -21.61
C GLN A 50 -23.06 -39.61 -21.77
N GLN A 51 -22.49 -39.50 -22.97
CA GLN A 51 -21.81 -38.32 -23.47
C GLN A 51 -22.76 -37.62 -24.46
N ARG A 52 -23.33 -36.49 -24.04
CA ARG A 52 -23.85 -35.40 -24.90
C ARG A 52 -23.84 -34.13 -24.05
N THR A 53 -23.41 -32.95 -24.45
CA THR A 53 -22.75 -32.42 -25.64
C THR A 53 -22.24 -31.03 -25.23
N ALA A 54 -20.98 -30.73 -25.55
CA ALA A 54 -20.33 -29.42 -25.69
C ALA A 54 -21.09 -28.15 -25.26
N SER A 55 -20.74 -27.62 -24.09
CA SER A 55 -20.85 -26.19 -23.75
C SER A 55 -19.92 -25.86 -22.58
N GLY A 56 -18.61 -25.96 -22.82
CA GLY A 56 -17.62 -25.69 -21.78
C GLY A 56 -16.18 -25.89 -22.20
N ALA A 57 -15.85 -25.72 -23.48
CA ALA A 57 -14.46 -25.50 -23.86
C ALA A 57 -14.11 -24.04 -23.53
N VAL A 58 -14.02 -23.71 -22.24
CA VAL A 58 -13.14 -22.61 -21.85
C VAL A 58 -11.76 -23.12 -22.24
N ASN A 59 -11.25 -22.59 -23.34
CA ASN A 59 -10.05 -23.02 -24.04
C ASN A 59 -8.96 -23.33 -22.99
N ASP A 60 -8.51 -24.58 -22.88
CA ASP A 60 -7.53 -24.99 -21.86
C ASP A 60 -6.25 -24.12 -21.92
N GLU A 61 -5.93 -23.64 -23.12
CA GLU A 61 -4.85 -22.68 -23.37
C GLU A 61 -5.12 -21.28 -22.81
N GLU A 62 -6.36 -20.80 -22.83
CA GLU A 62 -6.74 -19.54 -22.18
C GLU A 62 -6.69 -19.67 -20.65
N LEU A 63 -7.08 -20.84 -20.11
CA LEU A 63 -6.97 -21.12 -18.67
C LEU A 63 -5.50 -21.16 -18.21
N LYS A 64 -4.63 -21.85 -18.95
CA LYS A 64 -3.18 -21.86 -18.72
C LYS A 64 -2.58 -20.45 -18.81
N LYS A 65 -3.01 -19.66 -19.79
CA LYS A 65 -2.55 -18.28 -19.98
C LYS A 65 -2.94 -17.39 -18.80
N ARG A 66 -4.18 -17.49 -18.30
CA ARG A 66 -4.65 -16.76 -17.11
C ARG A 66 -3.86 -17.12 -15.86
N ILE A 67 -3.58 -18.42 -15.64
CA ILE A 67 -2.76 -18.88 -14.51
C ILE A 67 -1.33 -18.34 -14.62
N ALA A 68 -0.73 -18.37 -15.83
CA ALA A 68 0.62 -17.85 -16.05
C ALA A 68 0.69 -16.32 -15.86
N GLU A 69 -0.31 -15.59 -16.34
CA GLU A 69 -0.44 -14.15 -16.18
C GLU A 69 -0.65 -13.75 -14.71
N GLU A 70 -1.53 -14.45 -14.00
CA GLU A 70 -1.75 -14.26 -12.56
C GLU A 70 -0.46 -14.51 -11.76
N LEU A 71 0.28 -15.58 -12.09
CA LEU A 71 1.58 -15.87 -11.47
C LEU A 71 2.62 -14.78 -11.76
N ALA A 72 2.63 -14.23 -12.98
CA ALA A 72 3.54 -13.15 -13.36
C ALA A 72 3.22 -11.85 -12.61
N LEU A 73 1.94 -11.50 -12.46
CA LEU A 73 1.46 -10.37 -11.66
C LEU A 73 1.84 -10.53 -10.18
N GLU A 74 1.65 -11.72 -9.62
CA GLU A 74 2.02 -12.03 -8.23
C GLU A 74 3.54 -11.88 -8.01
N ARG A 75 4.35 -12.34 -8.97
CA ARG A 75 5.83 -12.17 -8.94
C ARG A 75 6.23 -10.71 -9.07
N ALA A 76 5.66 -9.97 -10.01
CA ALA A 76 5.93 -8.55 -10.20
C ALA A 76 5.55 -7.73 -8.96
N ARG A 77 4.44 -8.09 -8.30
CA ARG A 77 4.04 -7.48 -7.02
C ARG A 77 5.06 -7.74 -5.92
N ARG A 78 5.52 -8.99 -5.76
CA ARG A 78 6.56 -9.34 -4.79
C ARG A 78 7.88 -8.64 -5.07
N GLU A 79 8.28 -8.51 -6.32
CA GLU A 79 9.48 -7.79 -6.72
C GLU A 79 9.36 -6.29 -6.45
N SER A 80 8.20 -5.69 -6.73
CA SER A 80 7.92 -4.29 -6.39
C SER A 80 7.99 -4.06 -4.87
N GLU A 81 7.40 -4.96 -4.07
CA GLU A 81 7.47 -4.89 -2.61
C GLU A 81 8.90 -5.10 -2.08
N ALA A 82 9.66 -6.01 -2.69
CA ALA A 82 11.07 -6.23 -2.37
C ALA A 82 11.94 -5.03 -2.74
N GLN A 83 11.66 -4.38 -3.87
CA GLN A 83 12.34 -3.16 -4.29
C GLN A 83 12.04 -2.01 -3.34
N LYS A 84 10.78 -1.79 -2.96
CA LYS A 84 10.40 -0.80 -1.94
C LYS A 84 11.11 -1.07 -0.61
N ARG A 85 11.23 -2.33 -0.19
CA ARG A 85 12.00 -2.70 1.00
C ARG A 85 13.49 -2.36 0.89
N ARG A 86 14.11 -2.60 -0.27
CA ARG A 86 15.51 -2.23 -0.54
C ARG A 86 15.70 -0.71 -0.52
N GLU A 87 14.83 0.03 -1.19
CA GLU A 87 14.88 1.50 -1.25
C GLU A 87 14.68 2.11 0.14
N LEU A 88 13.75 1.60 0.95
CA LEU A 88 13.57 2.01 2.35
C LEU A 88 14.83 1.74 3.19
N GLY A 89 15.51 0.62 2.96
CA GLY A 89 16.80 0.31 3.60
C GLY A 89 17.90 1.29 3.21
N LEU A 90 18.03 1.60 1.91
CA LEU A 90 18.97 2.59 1.39
C LEU A 90 18.68 4.00 1.95
N TRP A 91 17.41 4.41 1.94
CA TRP A 91 16.98 5.70 2.49
C TRP A 91 17.28 5.83 3.99
N SER A 92 17.10 4.74 4.75
CA SER A 92 17.41 4.72 6.19
C SER A 92 18.90 4.86 6.46
N LEU A 93 19.75 4.23 5.63
CA LEU A 93 21.20 4.34 5.71
C LEU A 93 21.66 5.76 5.34
N GLU A 94 21.13 6.32 4.25
CA GLU A 94 21.47 7.67 3.81
C GLU A 94 21.05 8.72 4.85
N LYS A 95 19.86 8.57 5.45
CA LYS A 95 19.41 9.41 6.56
C LYS A 95 20.38 9.37 7.74
N ARG A 96 20.92 8.19 8.09
CA ARG A 96 21.91 8.04 9.17
C ARG A 96 23.23 8.74 8.80
N ARG A 97 23.69 8.58 7.55
CA ARG A 97 24.90 9.25 7.03
C ARG A 97 24.77 10.76 7.13
N LEU A 98 23.72 11.32 6.55
CA LEU A 98 23.44 12.77 6.59
C LEU A 98 23.32 13.31 8.02
N GLN A 99 22.72 12.53 8.92
CA GLN A 99 22.63 12.93 10.34
C GLN A 99 24.01 12.89 11.03
N GLY A 100 24.90 11.98 10.63
CA GLY A 100 26.30 11.94 11.04
C GLY A 100 27.07 13.17 10.53
N ASP A 101 26.93 13.49 9.25
CA ASP A 101 27.57 14.65 8.62
C ASP A 101 27.12 15.96 9.25
N LEU A 102 25.81 16.11 9.50
CA LEU A 102 25.24 17.26 10.20
C LEU A 102 25.81 17.41 11.61
N ARG A 103 25.93 16.30 12.35
CA ARG A 103 26.54 16.29 13.69
C ARG A 103 28.01 16.67 13.63
N ALA A 104 28.77 16.15 12.67
CA ALA A 104 30.18 16.50 12.48
C ALA A 104 30.33 17.99 12.15
N ALA A 105 29.58 18.50 11.17
CA ALA A 105 29.60 19.90 10.78
C ALA A 105 29.23 20.84 11.95
N SER A 106 28.25 20.46 12.76
CA SER A 106 27.87 21.21 13.96
C SER A 106 29.00 21.26 14.99
N GLN A 107 29.72 20.16 15.21
CA GLN A 107 30.89 20.12 16.10
C GLN A 107 32.04 20.97 15.57
N TYR A 108 32.33 20.90 14.26
CA TYR A 108 33.33 21.75 13.62
C TYR A 108 33.01 23.24 13.81
N LEU A 109 31.78 23.65 13.52
CA LEU A 109 31.33 25.03 13.67
C LEU A 109 31.42 25.50 15.13
N LYS A 110 31.03 24.63 16.08
CA LYS A 110 31.12 24.92 17.52
C LYS A 110 32.58 25.06 17.98
N GLY A 111 33.48 24.25 17.44
CA GLY A 111 34.93 24.35 17.69
C GLY A 111 35.56 25.61 17.10
N THR A 112 35.11 26.07 15.93
CA THR A 112 35.60 27.30 15.30
C THR A 112 35.02 28.57 15.95
N ALA A 113 33.76 28.54 16.42
CA ALA A 113 33.11 29.67 17.08
C ALA A 113 33.84 30.10 18.37
N GLY A 114 34.48 29.16 19.08
CA GLY A 114 35.30 29.45 20.26
C GLY A 114 36.64 30.13 19.96
N LYS A 115 37.15 30.05 18.71
CA LYS A 115 38.49 30.55 18.34
C LYS A 115 38.46 31.80 17.45
N VAL A 116 37.36 32.03 16.72
CA VAL A 116 37.16 33.22 15.87
C VAL A 116 36.33 34.32 16.56
N GLY A 117 35.65 34.02 17.67
CA GLY A 117 34.75 34.93 18.38
C GLY A 117 35.38 36.12 19.12
N ARG A 118 36.65 36.46 18.87
CA ARG A 118 37.25 37.70 19.40
C ARG A 118 37.51 38.79 18.36
N ASN A 119 37.63 38.49 17.06
CA ASN A 119 38.23 39.45 16.13
C ASN A 119 37.51 39.69 14.78
N PHE A 120 36.30 39.17 14.53
CA PHE A 120 35.57 39.50 13.29
C PHE A 120 34.17 40.07 13.56
N SER A 121 33.99 41.30 13.10
CA SER A 121 32.84 42.20 13.24
C SER A 121 31.52 41.63 12.69
N ALA A 122 30.84 40.79 13.46
CA ALA A 122 29.51 40.25 13.10
C ALA A 122 28.35 41.27 13.20
N GLY A 123 28.59 42.50 13.67
CA GLY A 123 27.56 43.53 13.86
C GLY A 123 26.96 44.11 12.56
N PRO A 124 27.77 44.57 11.58
CA PRO A 124 27.24 45.20 10.36
C PRO A 124 26.55 44.22 9.41
N VAL A 125 27.09 43.00 9.25
CA VAL A 125 26.53 41.99 8.34
C VAL A 125 25.20 41.45 8.86
N ALA A 126 25.06 41.27 10.18
CA ALA A 126 23.80 40.84 10.79
C ALA A 126 22.68 41.87 10.56
N ARG A 127 22.98 43.17 10.66
CA ARG A 127 22.00 44.25 10.40
C ARG A 127 21.56 44.29 8.94
N GLN A 128 22.48 44.10 7.99
CA GLN A 128 22.13 44.04 6.57
C GLN A 128 21.24 42.83 6.24
N LEU A 129 21.48 41.69 6.89
CA LEU A 129 20.64 40.49 6.70
C LEU A 129 19.22 40.76 7.21
N GLU A 130 19.10 41.32 8.40
CA GLU A 130 17.81 41.66 9.01
C GLU A 130 17.03 42.70 8.19
N GLU A 131 17.72 43.67 7.59
CA GLU A 131 17.12 44.63 6.67
C GLU A 131 16.61 43.98 5.37
N LYS A 132 17.40 43.07 4.78
CA LYS A 132 16.98 42.31 3.60
C LYS A 132 15.83 41.37 3.88
N ASP A 133 15.78 40.76 5.06
CA ASP A 133 14.65 39.95 5.51
C ASP A 133 13.38 40.79 5.69
N ARG A 134 13.50 42.02 6.21
CA ARG A 134 12.37 42.95 6.30
C ARG A 134 11.85 43.35 4.92
N GLU A 135 12.75 43.59 3.98
CA GLU A 135 12.40 43.99 2.61
C GLU A 135 11.72 42.85 1.86
N LEU A 136 12.26 41.63 1.93
CA LEU A 136 11.65 40.42 1.39
C LEU A 136 10.24 40.20 1.98
N LYS A 137 10.07 40.40 3.29
CA LYS A 137 8.77 40.26 3.94
C LYS A 137 7.75 41.29 3.45
N LYS A 138 8.16 42.52 3.14
CA LYS A 138 7.29 43.53 2.53
C LYS A 138 6.84 43.12 1.14
N HIS A 139 7.75 42.59 0.31
CA HIS A 139 7.43 42.09 -1.02
C HIS A 139 6.47 40.88 -0.96
N ASP A 140 6.74 39.93 -0.08
CA ASP A 140 5.88 38.75 0.12
C ASP A 140 4.46 39.16 0.56
N ALA A 141 4.35 40.09 1.52
CA ALA A 141 3.07 40.64 1.95
C ALA A 141 2.34 41.35 0.81
N TYR A 142 3.05 42.13 -0.01
CA TYR A 142 2.47 42.81 -1.16
C TYR A 142 1.89 41.83 -2.19
N TYR A 143 2.62 40.78 -2.55
CA TYR A 143 2.12 39.80 -3.52
C TYR A 143 0.99 38.94 -2.97
N LYS A 144 1.01 38.59 -1.68
CA LYS A 144 -0.11 37.94 -1.00
C LYS A 144 -1.37 38.80 -1.00
N GLU A 145 -1.22 40.09 -0.76
CA GLU A 145 -2.34 41.05 -0.82
C GLU A 145 -2.90 41.18 -2.24
N GLN A 146 -2.05 41.22 -3.28
CA GLN A 146 -2.53 41.21 -4.67
C GLN A 146 -3.27 39.91 -5.00
N LEU A 147 -2.75 38.76 -4.55
CA LEU A 147 -3.40 37.47 -4.73
C LEU A 147 -4.78 37.45 -4.05
N ALA A 148 -4.87 37.91 -2.80
CA ALA A 148 -6.11 37.96 -2.04
C ALA A 148 -7.19 38.81 -2.73
N ARG A 149 -6.81 39.97 -3.29
CA ARG A 149 -7.73 40.82 -4.07
C ARG A 149 -8.25 40.13 -5.33
N LEU A 150 -7.39 39.37 -6.00
CA LEU A 150 -7.80 38.60 -7.18
C LEU A 150 -8.73 37.46 -6.78
N GLU A 151 -8.41 36.73 -5.71
CA GLU A 151 -9.23 35.64 -5.17
C GLU A 151 -10.60 36.14 -4.71
N GLU A 152 -10.67 37.31 -4.09
CA GLU A 152 -11.94 37.94 -3.69
C GLU A 152 -12.80 38.25 -4.93
N ARG A 153 -12.22 38.89 -5.96
CA ARG A 153 -12.95 39.19 -7.20
C ARG A 153 -13.42 37.91 -7.90
N VAL A 154 -12.59 36.87 -7.93
CA VAL A 154 -12.96 35.55 -8.49
C VAL A 154 -14.06 34.89 -7.66
N SER A 155 -14.00 35.00 -6.33
CA SER A 155 -15.03 34.50 -5.42
C SER A 155 -16.37 35.19 -5.65
N LEU A 156 -16.37 36.52 -5.81
CA LEU A 156 -17.57 37.30 -6.14
C LEU A 156 -18.17 36.89 -7.49
N LEU A 157 -17.34 36.73 -8.53
CA LEU A 157 -17.80 36.25 -9.83
C LEU A 157 -18.40 34.83 -9.75
N SER A 158 -17.75 33.94 -8.98
CA SER A 158 -18.24 32.59 -8.73
C SER A 158 -19.60 32.58 -8.03
N TYR A 159 -19.78 33.42 -7.01
CA TYR A 159 -21.04 33.57 -6.30
C TYR A 159 -22.14 34.10 -7.21
N LEU A 160 -21.88 35.19 -7.94
CA LEU A 160 -22.84 35.78 -8.88
C LEU A 160 -23.26 34.78 -9.96
N MET A 161 -22.31 34.04 -10.54
CA MET A 161 -22.58 33.02 -11.54
C MET A 161 -23.42 31.86 -10.98
N LYS A 162 -23.17 31.44 -9.73
CA LYS A 162 -23.97 30.42 -9.05
C LYS A 162 -25.39 30.91 -8.79
N SER A 163 -25.56 32.16 -8.33
CA SER A 163 -26.88 32.76 -8.10
C SER A 163 -27.68 32.92 -9.38
N SER A 164 -27.07 33.38 -10.48
CA SER A 164 -27.74 33.50 -11.78
C SER A 164 -28.16 32.14 -12.34
N LEU A 165 -27.30 31.12 -12.19
CA LEU A 165 -27.62 29.76 -12.60
C LEU A 165 -28.80 29.21 -11.81
N PHE A 166 -28.83 29.42 -10.49
CA PHE A 166 -29.93 29.00 -9.62
C PHE A 166 -31.26 29.63 -10.04
N LEU A 167 -31.27 30.94 -10.28
CA LEU A 167 -32.46 31.67 -10.77
C LEU A 167 -32.94 31.14 -12.13
N SER A 168 -32.01 30.92 -13.08
CA SER A 168 -32.38 30.37 -14.39
C SER A 168 -32.97 28.96 -14.27
N ALA A 169 -32.40 28.09 -13.43
CA ALA A 169 -32.89 26.74 -13.22
C ALA A 169 -34.29 26.72 -12.58
N THR A 170 -34.56 27.64 -11.64
CA THR A 170 -35.90 27.78 -11.06
C THR A 170 -36.93 28.27 -12.08
N ASP A 171 -36.57 29.24 -12.92
CA ASP A 171 -37.48 29.76 -13.95
C ASP A 171 -37.82 28.68 -15.00
N PHE A 172 -36.84 27.87 -15.41
CA PHE A 172 -37.07 26.71 -16.28
C PHE A 172 -38.00 25.67 -15.64
N LEU A 173 -37.83 25.37 -14.35
CA LEU A 173 -38.70 24.43 -13.64
C LEU A 173 -40.14 24.95 -13.53
N VAL A 174 -40.33 26.25 -13.27
CA VAL A 174 -41.66 26.86 -13.20
C VAL A 174 -42.37 26.84 -14.55
N LEU A 175 -41.64 26.99 -15.67
CA LEU A 175 -42.21 26.89 -17.03
C LEU A 175 -42.59 25.46 -17.44
N PHE A 176 -41.94 24.43 -16.89
CA PHE A 176 -42.25 23.02 -17.18
C PHE A 176 -43.37 22.43 -16.31
N TYR A 177 -43.68 23.05 -15.18
CA TYR A 177 -44.66 22.56 -14.20
C TYR A 177 -46.00 23.30 -14.24
N LYS A 178 -46.31 23.98 -15.34
CA LYS A 178 -47.60 24.66 -15.58
C LYS A 178 -48.24 24.14 -16.85
#